data_AF-A0A972X5R2-F1
#
_entry.id   AF-A0A972X5R2-F1
#
_cell.length_a   1.000
_cell.length_b   1.000
_cell.length_c   1.000
_cell.angle_alpha   90.00
_cell.angle_beta   90.00
_cell.angle_gamma   90.00
#
_symmetry.space_group_name_H-M   'P 1'
#
loop_
_entity.id
_entity.type
_entity.pdbx_description
1 polymer ?
#
loop_
_entity_poly.entity_id
_entity_poly.type
_entity_poly.pdbx_seq_one_letter_code
_entity_poly.pdbx_strand_id
1 'polypeptide(L)'
;LKTAEMSGLKVPPATFEMLGEFIDSVAVEKGTRYGYMRYSPLKPARGVTPAVTAEALLCRQYLGWPQRDPRLIEGLERLVGENMLEFEREKDVYAWYYITQVAHHVDGDPWLRWNDRLRELLPREQVAKGSEQGSWDPALDKWGHVGGRLFTTSFCALMLEVYYRHAPLYAAEAESP
;
A
#
# COMPACT_ATOMS: atom_id res chain seq x y z
N LEU A 1 10.12 -1.65 11.75
CA LEU A 1 10.89 -2.89 12.03
C LEU A 1 11.85 -3.22 10.90
N LYS A 2 11.35 -3.46 9.68
CA LYS A 2 12.23 -3.77 8.53
C LYS A 2 13.26 -2.67 8.23
N THR A 3 12.86 -1.40 8.22
CA THR A 3 13.80 -0.28 8.04
C THR A 3 14.89 -0.23 9.12
N ALA A 4 14.56 -0.59 10.37
CA ALA A 4 15.53 -0.62 11.46
C ALA A 4 16.54 -1.77 11.24
N GLU A 5 16.07 -2.95 10.85
CA GLU A 5 16.93 -4.07 10.46
C GLU A 5 17.84 -3.70 9.28
N MET A 6 17.28 -3.10 8.23
CA MET A 6 18.04 -2.63 7.06
C MET A 6 19.08 -1.55 7.40
N SER A 7 18.83 -0.75 8.44
CA SER A 7 19.79 0.24 8.94
C SER A 7 20.79 -0.34 9.95
N GLY A 8 20.83 -1.67 10.13
CA GLY A 8 21.76 -2.37 11.02
C GLY A 8 21.37 -2.34 12.50
N LEU A 9 20.18 -1.86 12.85
CA LEU A 9 19.67 -1.95 14.22
C LEU A 9 19.25 -3.39 14.52
N LYS A 10 19.65 -3.90 15.69
CA LYS A 10 19.22 -5.21 16.16
C LYS A 10 17.75 -5.18 16.56
N VAL A 11 16.92 -5.86 15.78
CA VAL A 11 15.51 -6.09 16.10
C VAL A 11 15.36 -7.54 16.60
N PRO A 12 14.80 -7.78 17.80
CA PRO A 12 14.59 -9.15 18.29
C PRO A 12 13.66 -9.95 17.35
N PRO A 13 13.97 -11.23 17.04
CA PRO A 13 13.11 -12.07 16.19
C PRO A 13 11.67 -12.17 16.70
N ALA A 14 11.50 -12.27 18.03
CA ALA A 14 10.19 -12.29 18.68
C ALA A 14 9.31 -11.07 18.33
N THR A 15 9.90 -9.93 17.99
CA THR A 15 9.14 -8.74 17.56
C THR A 15 8.45 -8.95 16.22
N PHE A 16 9.06 -9.70 15.29
CA PHE A 16 8.43 -10.04 14.03
C PHE A 16 7.37 -11.14 14.19
N GLU A 17 7.59 -12.10 15.10
CA GLU A 17 6.59 -13.11 15.47
C GLU A 17 5.32 -12.46 16.04
N MET A 18 5.47 -11.56 17.02
CA MET A 18 4.34 -10.81 17.59
C MET A 18 3.63 -9.93 16.56
N LEU A 19 4.36 -9.35 15.60
CA LEU A 19 3.74 -8.63 14.50
C LEU A 19 2.90 -9.58 13.64
N GLY A 20 3.43 -10.76 13.31
CA GLY A 20 2.70 -11.80 12.58
C GLY A 20 1.40 -12.18 13.29
N GLU A 21 1.47 -12.47 14.59
CA GLU A 21 0.31 -12.80 15.43
C GLU A 21 -0.72 -11.67 15.46
N PHE A 22 -0.27 -10.41 15.56
CA PHE A 22 -1.16 -9.26 15.52
C PHE A 22 -1.89 -9.17 14.18
N ILE A 23 -1.17 -9.27 13.06
CA ILE A 23 -1.77 -9.21 11.72
C ILE A 23 -2.70 -10.41 11.48
N ASP A 24 -2.38 -11.60 12.01
CA ASP A 24 -3.28 -12.75 12.01
C ASP A 24 -4.56 -12.46 12.79
N SER A 25 -4.45 -11.80 13.94
CA SER A 25 -5.59 -11.51 14.80
C SER A 25 -6.61 -10.56 14.17
N VAL A 26 -6.18 -9.69 13.26
CA VAL A 26 -7.02 -8.70 12.54
C VAL A 26 -7.33 -9.11 11.09
N ALA A 27 -6.90 -10.30 10.67
CA ALA A 27 -7.25 -10.87 9.37
C ALA A 27 -8.76 -11.14 9.27
N VAL A 28 -9.34 -10.83 8.12
CA VAL A 28 -10.70 -11.22 7.74
C VAL A 28 -10.65 -11.91 6.37
N GLU A 29 -11.75 -12.59 5.99
CA GLU A 29 -11.83 -13.28 4.70
C GLU A 29 -10.62 -14.19 4.41
N LYS A 30 -10.20 -14.97 5.42
CA LYS A 30 -9.03 -15.88 5.34
C LYS A 30 -7.70 -15.20 5.02
N GLY A 31 -7.57 -13.90 5.32
CA GLY A 31 -6.33 -13.14 5.17
C GLY A 31 -6.18 -12.42 3.83
N THR A 32 -7.26 -12.29 3.06
CA THR A 32 -7.29 -11.44 1.86
C THR A 32 -7.57 -9.97 2.20
N ARG A 33 -8.14 -9.73 3.38
CA ARG A 33 -8.47 -8.40 3.91
C ARG A 33 -8.13 -8.29 5.39
N TYR A 34 -7.98 -7.05 5.88
CA TYR A 34 -7.55 -6.80 7.24
C TYR A 34 -8.29 -5.62 7.88
N GLY A 35 -8.56 -5.73 9.18
CA GLY A 35 -9.00 -4.63 10.01
C GLY A 35 -7.83 -3.94 10.70
N TYR A 36 -8.05 -2.71 11.15
CA TYR A 36 -7.08 -1.92 11.89
C TYR A 36 -6.84 -2.50 13.30
N MET A 37 -7.91 -3.01 13.92
CA MET A 37 -7.87 -3.47 15.30
C MET A 37 -8.95 -4.51 15.58
N ARG A 38 -8.73 -5.28 16.64
CA ARG A 38 -9.71 -6.21 17.20
C ARG A 38 -9.70 -6.13 18.72
N TYR A 39 -10.85 -5.77 19.31
CA TYR A 39 -10.96 -5.59 20.76
C TYR A 39 -10.93 -6.90 21.54
N SER A 40 -11.38 -8.00 20.93
CA SER A 40 -11.46 -9.31 21.58
C SER A 40 -11.56 -10.42 20.52
N PRO A 41 -11.05 -11.64 20.79
CA PRO A 41 -11.24 -12.81 19.93
C PRO A 41 -12.71 -13.11 19.59
N LEU A 42 -13.66 -12.69 20.41
CA LEU A 42 -15.10 -12.93 20.16
C LEU A 42 -15.75 -11.86 19.26
N LYS A 43 -15.02 -10.80 18.92
CA LYS A 43 -15.53 -9.69 18.08
C LYS A 43 -14.82 -9.69 16.72
N PRO A 44 -15.50 -9.26 15.65
CA PRO A 44 -14.86 -9.09 14.34
C PRO A 44 -13.82 -7.96 14.41
N ALA A 45 -12.82 -8.05 13.53
CA ALA A 45 -11.90 -6.94 13.30
C ALA A 45 -12.68 -5.71 12.79
N ARG A 46 -12.23 -4.51 13.17
CA ARG A 46 -12.85 -3.23 12.79
C ARG A 46 -11.90 -2.39 11.97
N GLY A 47 -12.45 -1.41 11.25
CA GLY A 47 -11.67 -0.53 10.38
C GLY A 47 -11.11 -1.26 9.18
N VAL A 48 -11.90 -2.16 8.58
CA VAL A 48 -11.52 -2.86 7.34
C VAL A 48 -11.67 -1.89 6.19
N THR A 49 -10.57 -1.24 5.81
CA THR A 49 -10.51 -0.27 4.70
C THR A 49 -9.51 -0.73 3.64
N PRO A 50 -9.56 -0.16 2.42
CA PRO A 50 -8.56 -0.43 1.39
C PRO A 50 -7.13 -0.13 1.86
N ALA A 51 -6.90 1.02 2.49
CA ALA A 51 -5.59 1.41 3.03
C ALA A 51 -5.08 0.39 4.07
N VAL A 52 -5.89 0.05 5.08
CA VAL A 52 -5.50 -0.90 6.13
C VAL A 52 -5.23 -2.30 5.55
N THR A 53 -6.03 -2.73 4.57
CA THR A 53 -5.80 -4.00 3.89
C THR A 53 -4.49 -3.98 3.10
N ALA A 54 -4.22 -2.93 2.34
CA ALA A 54 -2.97 -2.78 1.59
C ALA A 54 -1.75 -2.71 2.52
N GLU A 55 -1.82 -1.97 3.63
CA GLU A 55 -0.76 -1.92 4.66
C GLU A 55 -0.47 -3.30 5.25
N ALA A 56 -1.51 -4.06 5.61
CA ALA A 56 -1.35 -5.39 6.18
C ALA A 56 -0.78 -6.38 5.16
N LEU A 57 -1.23 -6.34 3.90
CA LEU A 57 -0.65 -7.15 2.82
C LEU A 57 0.81 -6.79 2.57
N LEU A 58 1.16 -5.51 2.58
CA LEU A 58 2.55 -5.06 2.47
C LEU A 58 3.39 -5.61 3.64
N CYS A 59 2.88 -5.55 4.87
CA CYS A 59 3.54 -6.18 6.02
C CYS A 59 3.72 -7.68 5.83
N ARG A 60 2.77 -8.40 5.20
CA ARG A 60 2.94 -9.82 4.88
C ARG A 60 4.05 -10.09 3.89
N GLN A 61 4.20 -9.25 2.86
CA GLN A 61 5.33 -9.33 1.93
C GLN A 61 6.66 -9.17 2.69
N TYR A 62 6.75 -8.17 3.58
CA TYR A 62 7.94 -7.96 4.41
C TYR A 62 8.20 -9.06 5.46
N LEU A 63 7.16 -9.79 5.88
CA LEU A 63 7.25 -10.94 6.77
C LEU A 63 7.53 -12.26 6.01
N GLY A 64 7.76 -12.21 4.70
CA GLY A 64 8.18 -13.36 3.90
C GLY A 64 7.05 -14.20 3.34
N TRP A 65 5.84 -13.64 3.17
CA TRP A 65 4.85 -14.32 2.32
C TRP A 65 5.42 -14.47 0.89
N PRO A 66 5.28 -15.63 0.25
CA PRO A 66 5.72 -15.82 -1.13
C PRO A 66 5.02 -14.80 -2.06
N GLN A 67 5.72 -14.35 -3.11
CA GLN A 67 5.19 -13.40 -4.10
C GLN A 67 3.84 -13.84 -4.70
N ARG A 68 3.63 -15.16 -4.81
CA ARG A 68 2.42 -15.78 -5.36
C ARG A 68 1.53 -16.44 -4.30
N ASP A 69 1.61 -16.00 -3.04
CA ASP A 69 0.66 -16.44 -2.00
C ASP A 69 -0.77 -16.15 -2.48
N PRO A 70 -1.67 -17.15 -2.55
CA PRO A 70 -3.01 -16.95 -3.07
C PRO A 70 -3.80 -15.85 -2.37
N ARG A 71 -3.59 -15.65 -1.06
CA ARG A 71 -4.29 -14.62 -0.27
C ARG A 71 -3.81 -13.22 -0.64
N LEU A 72 -2.50 -13.08 -0.90
CA LEU A 72 -1.90 -11.83 -1.37
C LEU A 72 -2.44 -11.46 -2.74
N ILE A 73 -2.44 -12.41 -3.68
CA ILE A 73 -2.93 -12.19 -5.04
C ILE A 73 -4.42 -11.84 -5.02
N GLU A 74 -5.25 -12.62 -4.31
CA GLU A 74 -6.69 -12.37 -4.22
C GLU A 74 -6.99 -11.00 -3.56
N GLY A 75 -6.31 -10.68 -2.46
CA GLY A 75 -6.45 -9.39 -1.78
C GLY A 75 -6.03 -8.21 -2.66
N LEU A 76 -4.92 -8.34 -3.39
CA LEU A 76 -4.43 -7.31 -4.29
C LEU A 76 -5.36 -7.12 -5.49
N GLU A 77 -5.82 -8.20 -6.12
CA GLU A 77 -6.77 -8.14 -7.25
C GLU A 77 -8.03 -7.37 -6.88
N ARG A 78 -8.56 -7.63 -5.68
CA ARG A 78 -9.69 -6.88 -5.14
C ARG A 78 -9.37 -5.40 -4.95
N LEU A 79 -8.21 -5.08 -4.35
CA LEU A 79 -7.79 -3.70 -4.15
C LEU A 79 -7.66 -2.94 -5.48
N VAL A 80 -6.99 -3.54 -6.47
CA VAL A 80 -6.80 -2.94 -7.81
C VAL A 80 -8.14 -2.79 -8.52
N GLY A 81 -9.02 -3.79 -8.46
CA GLY A 81 -10.33 -3.76 -9.13
C GLY A 81 -11.32 -2.77 -8.53
N GLU A 82 -11.30 -2.59 -7.20
CA GLU A 82 -12.26 -1.74 -6.49
C GLU A 82 -11.76 -0.29 -6.27
N ASN A 83 -10.45 -0.03 -6.39
CA ASN A 83 -9.84 1.25 -5.97
C ASN A 83 -8.90 1.86 -7.04
N MET A 84 -9.14 1.55 -8.31
CA MET A 84 -8.36 2.10 -9.42
C MET A 84 -8.34 3.64 -9.40
N LEU A 85 -7.21 4.25 -9.77
CA LEU A 85 -7.03 5.70 -9.63
C LEU A 85 -8.00 6.50 -10.54
N GLU A 86 -8.71 7.45 -9.94
CA GLU A 86 -9.60 8.41 -10.61
C GLU A 86 -9.65 9.75 -9.85
N PHE A 87 -9.64 10.88 -10.54
CA PHE A 87 -9.61 12.21 -9.89
C PHE A 87 -10.99 12.89 -9.87
N GLU A 88 -11.91 12.37 -10.69
CA GLU A 88 -13.25 12.91 -10.93
C GLU A 88 -14.25 12.55 -9.80
N ARG A 89 -13.91 11.57 -8.95
CA ARG A 89 -14.72 11.12 -7.80
C ARG A 89 -13.90 11.18 -6.50
N GLU A 90 -14.34 10.46 -5.48
CA GLU A 90 -13.65 10.40 -4.19
C GLU A 90 -12.26 9.77 -4.36
N LYS A 91 -11.20 10.51 -4.00
CA LYS A 91 -9.83 10.01 -3.94
C LYS A 91 -9.53 9.45 -2.56
N ASP A 92 -8.67 8.44 -2.52
CA ASP A 92 -8.01 8.01 -1.29
C ASP A 92 -6.53 7.83 -1.62
N VAL A 93 -5.80 8.94 -1.79
CA VAL A 93 -4.37 8.90 -2.18
C VAL A 93 -3.50 8.15 -1.17
N TYR A 94 -3.96 8.09 0.09
CA TYR A 94 -3.34 7.31 1.15
C TYR A 94 -3.47 5.81 0.87
N ALA A 95 -4.68 5.32 0.54
CA ALA A 95 -4.88 3.94 0.11
C ALA A 95 -4.10 3.63 -1.17
N TRP A 96 -4.17 4.51 -2.17
CA TRP A 96 -3.46 4.32 -3.45
C TRP A 96 -1.96 4.16 -3.27
N TYR A 97 -1.34 4.90 -2.34
CA TYR A 97 0.08 4.78 -2.06
C TYR A 97 0.47 3.38 -1.55
N TYR A 98 -0.30 2.80 -0.64
CA TYR A 98 -0.03 1.45 -0.16
C TYR A 98 -0.37 0.38 -1.20
N ILE A 99 -1.46 0.55 -1.95
CA ILE A 99 -1.79 -0.37 -3.06
C ILE A 99 -0.67 -0.37 -4.10
N THR A 100 -0.13 0.82 -4.43
CA THR A 100 1.02 0.97 -5.34
C THR A 100 2.22 0.15 -4.86
N GLN A 101 2.56 0.22 -3.58
CA GLN A 101 3.66 -0.56 -3.03
C GLN A 101 3.38 -2.07 -3.08
N VAL A 102 2.19 -2.53 -2.68
CA VAL A 102 1.87 -3.97 -2.73
C VAL A 102 1.92 -4.48 -4.17
N ALA A 103 1.30 -3.75 -5.10
CA ALA A 103 1.27 -4.08 -6.52
C ALA A 103 2.67 -4.17 -7.11
N HIS A 104 3.51 -3.15 -6.88
CA HIS A 104 4.90 -3.12 -7.36
C HIS A 104 5.70 -4.34 -6.90
N HIS A 105 5.56 -4.75 -5.63
CA HIS A 105 6.24 -5.94 -5.13
C HIS A 105 5.66 -7.25 -5.70
N VAL A 106 4.34 -7.36 -5.88
CA VAL A 106 3.73 -8.56 -6.49
C VAL A 106 4.11 -8.70 -7.98
N ASP A 107 4.28 -7.58 -8.67
CA ASP A 107 4.55 -7.50 -10.11
C ASP A 107 3.45 -8.22 -10.95
N GLY A 108 3.67 -8.36 -12.26
CA GLY A 108 2.74 -9.02 -13.17
C GLY A 108 1.48 -8.20 -13.46
N ASP A 109 0.37 -8.88 -13.81
CA ASP A 109 -0.84 -8.23 -14.32
C ASP A 109 -1.46 -7.16 -13.38
N PRO A 110 -1.63 -7.40 -12.07
CA PRO A 110 -2.14 -6.36 -11.16
C PRO A 110 -1.29 -5.09 -11.19
N TRP A 111 0.03 -5.26 -11.23
CA TRP A 111 0.98 -4.16 -11.30
C TRP A 111 0.88 -3.43 -12.62
N LEU A 112 0.88 -4.14 -13.76
CA LEU A 112 0.79 -3.52 -15.08
C LEU A 112 -0.48 -2.66 -15.19
N ARG A 113 -1.66 -3.20 -14.81
CA ARG A 113 -2.93 -2.45 -14.85
C ARG A 113 -2.90 -1.21 -13.95
N TRP A 114 -2.44 -1.37 -12.71
CA TRP A 114 -2.35 -0.27 -11.77
C TRP A 114 -1.38 0.81 -12.26
N ASN A 115 -0.21 0.39 -12.71
CA ASN A 115 0.89 1.24 -13.09
C ASN A 115 0.63 2.01 -14.38
N ASP A 116 0.00 1.38 -15.36
CA ASP A 116 -0.41 2.03 -16.60
C ASP A 116 -1.36 3.19 -16.33
N ARG A 117 -2.33 2.99 -15.42
CA ARG A 117 -3.22 4.06 -15.00
C ARG A 117 -2.47 5.15 -14.23
N LEU A 118 -1.61 4.76 -13.28
CA LEU A 118 -0.88 5.68 -12.41
C LEU A 118 0.05 6.62 -13.19
N ARG A 119 0.86 6.06 -14.12
CA ARG A 119 1.86 6.84 -14.89
C ARG A 119 1.24 7.81 -15.89
N GLU A 120 0.01 7.55 -16.33
CA GLU A 120 -0.73 8.47 -17.20
C GLU A 120 -1.50 9.51 -16.38
N LEU A 121 -2.24 9.06 -15.37
CA LEU A 121 -3.17 9.90 -14.63
C LEU A 121 -2.46 10.91 -13.74
N LEU A 122 -1.44 10.51 -12.97
CA LEU A 122 -0.82 11.45 -12.02
C LEU A 122 -0.17 12.64 -12.74
N PRO A 123 0.62 12.49 -13.82
CA PRO A 123 1.14 13.64 -14.55
C PRO A 123 0.03 14.50 -15.19
N ARG A 124 -1.05 13.88 -15.69
CA ARG A 124 -2.18 14.58 -16.29
C ARG A 124 -2.90 15.48 -15.30
N GLU A 125 -3.09 15.00 -14.08
CA GLU A 125 -3.81 15.71 -13.02
C GLU A 125 -2.92 16.66 -12.20
N GLN A 126 -1.63 16.74 -12.53
CA GLN A 126 -0.71 17.69 -11.89
C GLN A 126 -1.06 19.12 -12.31
N VAL A 127 -1.14 20.03 -11.33
CA VAL A 127 -1.45 21.44 -11.59
C VAL A 127 -0.35 22.06 -12.46
N ALA A 128 -0.72 22.52 -13.66
CA ALA A 128 0.25 22.99 -14.65
C ALA A 128 0.65 24.47 -14.53
N LYS A 129 -0.14 25.30 -13.82
CA LYS A 129 0.03 26.77 -13.78
C LYS A 129 -0.40 27.35 -12.44
N GLY A 130 0.03 28.58 -12.15
CA GLY A 130 -0.35 29.33 -10.95
C GLY A 130 0.55 29.02 -9.75
N SER A 131 0.16 29.49 -8.57
CA SER A 131 0.95 29.32 -7.33
C SER A 131 1.09 27.86 -6.90
N GLU A 132 0.13 27.02 -7.29
CA GLU A 132 0.10 25.60 -6.92
C GLU A 132 0.71 24.69 -7.99
N GLN A 133 1.46 25.26 -8.96
CA GLN A 133 2.09 24.49 -10.03
C GLN A 133 2.97 23.36 -9.48
N GLY A 134 2.86 22.16 -10.07
CA GLY A 134 3.61 20.97 -9.67
C GLY A 134 2.96 20.17 -8.52
N SER A 135 1.86 20.65 -7.95
CA SER A 135 1.11 19.97 -6.90
C SER A 135 -0.08 19.17 -7.45
N TRP A 136 -0.77 18.44 -6.56
CA TRP A 136 -2.07 17.82 -6.82
C TRP A 136 -3.14 18.42 -5.91
N ASP A 137 -4.34 18.64 -6.46
CA ASP A 137 -5.45 19.24 -5.72
C ASP A 137 -6.01 18.28 -4.64
N PRO A 138 -6.08 18.72 -3.36
CA PRO A 138 -6.66 17.91 -2.29
C PRO A 138 -8.18 17.80 -2.35
N ALA A 139 -8.87 18.57 -3.21
CA ALA A 139 -10.32 18.51 -3.35
C ALA A 139 -10.78 17.09 -3.69
N LEU A 140 -11.89 16.64 -3.11
CA LEU A 140 -12.44 15.28 -3.26
C LEU A 140 -11.55 14.15 -2.71
N ASP A 141 -10.39 14.44 -2.11
CA ASP A 141 -9.65 13.43 -1.37
C ASP A 141 -10.23 13.25 0.02
N LYS A 142 -10.46 11.99 0.39
CA LYS A 142 -10.98 11.56 1.69
C LYS A 142 -10.20 12.14 2.85
N TRP A 143 -8.88 12.32 2.71
CA TRP A 143 -7.99 12.88 3.72
C TRP A 143 -7.53 14.30 3.39
N GLY A 144 -7.93 14.86 2.25
CA GLY A 144 -7.56 16.20 1.79
C GLY A 144 -7.97 17.31 2.75
N HIS A 145 -9.10 17.13 3.46
CA HIS A 145 -9.54 18.07 4.50
C HIS A 145 -8.66 18.07 5.77
N VAL A 146 -7.90 17.01 6.01
CA VAL A 146 -6.97 16.89 7.15
C VAL A 146 -5.54 17.23 6.72
N GLY A 147 -5.05 16.57 5.66
CA GLY A 147 -3.66 16.67 5.23
C GLY A 147 -3.38 17.80 4.25
N GLY A 148 -4.41 18.32 3.56
CA GLY A 148 -4.28 19.38 2.58
C GLY A 148 -3.40 19.04 1.38
N ARG A 149 -3.04 20.08 0.62
CA ARG A 149 -2.29 19.95 -0.64
C ARG A 149 -0.91 19.31 -0.47
N LEU A 150 -0.21 19.59 0.64
CA LEU A 150 1.10 19.01 0.91
C LEU A 150 1.02 17.48 1.05
N PHE A 151 0.02 16.99 1.78
CA PHE A 151 -0.24 15.56 1.93
C PHE A 151 -0.51 14.90 0.57
N THR A 152 -1.48 15.45 -0.19
CA THR A 152 -1.86 14.90 -1.50
C THR A 152 -0.68 14.90 -2.46
N THR A 153 0.06 16.00 -2.51
CA THR A 153 1.24 16.13 -3.38
C THR A 153 2.33 15.15 -3.00
N SER A 154 2.58 14.96 -1.70
CA SER A 154 3.60 14.02 -1.22
C SER A 154 3.26 12.59 -1.65
N PHE A 155 2.01 12.14 -1.45
CA PHE A 155 1.62 10.78 -1.85
C PHE A 155 1.63 10.57 -3.37
N CYS A 156 1.18 11.55 -4.16
CA CYS A 156 1.27 11.48 -5.62
C CYS A 156 2.72 11.41 -6.11
N ALA A 157 3.63 12.21 -5.55
CA ALA A 157 5.05 12.17 -5.88
C ALA A 157 5.68 10.82 -5.49
N LEU A 158 5.44 10.34 -4.26
CA LEU A 158 5.96 9.06 -3.77
C LEU A 158 5.50 7.87 -4.61
N MET A 159 4.26 7.90 -5.10
CA MET A 159 3.73 6.88 -6.01
C MET A 159 4.48 6.87 -7.35
N LEU A 160 4.82 8.04 -7.91
CA LEU A 160 5.63 8.13 -9.14
C LEU A 160 7.08 7.64 -8.93
N GLU A 161 7.60 7.75 -7.71
CA GLU A 161 8.96 7.33 -7.36
C GLU A 161 9.09 5.84 -7.01
N VAL A 162 7.99 5.08 -6.98
CA VAL A 162 7.97 3.70 -6.47
C VAL A 162 9.05 2.80 -7.11
N TYR A 163 9.31 2.96 -8.40
CA TYR A 163 10.33 2.19 -9.15
C TYR A 163 11.76 2.41 -8.67
N TYR A 164 12.04 3.60 -8.13
CA TYR A 164 13.39 4.01 -7.74
C TYR A 164 13.62 3.82 -6.24
N ARG A 165 12.54 3.93 -5.45
CA ARG A 165 12.59 3.92 -3.99
C ARG A 165 12.52 2.53 -3.39
N HIS A 166 11.75 1.63 -4.01
CA HIS A 166 11.53 0.29 -3.51
C HIS A 166 12.18 -0.73 -4.45
N ALA A 167 13.36 -1.21 -4.06
CA ALA A 167 13.97 -2.37 -4.69
C ALA A 167 12.98 -3.55 -4.59
N PRO A 168 12.77 -4.34 -5.67
CA PRO A 168 11.81 -5.44 -5.63
C PRO A 168 12.17 -6.44 -4.53
N LEU A 169 11.29 -6.58 -3.53
CA LEU A 169 11.50 -7.45 -2.37
C LEU A 169 11.87 -8.88 -2.75
N TYR A 170 11.23 -9.41 -3.80
CA TYR A 170 11.41 -10.80 -4.24
C TYR A 170 12.61 -11.00 -5.18
N ALA A 171 13.23 -9.93 -5.70
CA ALA A 171 14.45 -10.07 -6.49
C ALA A 171 15.63 -10.57 -5.63
N ALA A 172 15.65 -10.23 -4.35
CA ALA A 172 16.69 -10.70 -3.42
C ALA A 172 16.56 -12.19 -3.05
N GLU A 173 15.35 -12.77 -3.13
CA GLU A 173 15.15 -14.21 -2.89
C GLU A 173 15.62 -15.07 -4.06
N ALA A 174 15.56 -14.56 -5.29
CA ALA A 174 16.02 -15.27 -6.48
C ALA A 174 17.55 -15.44 -6.55
N GLU A 175 18.31 -14.69 -5.75
CA GLU A 175 19.77 -14.76 -5.66
C GLU A 175 20.29 -15.60 -4.48
N SER A 176 19.41 -16.20 -3.68
CA SER A 176 19.81 -17.13 -2.62
C SER A 176 19.89 -18.57 -3.17
N PRO A 177 21.07 -19.22 -3.15
CA PRO A 177 21.31 -20.54 -3.75
C PRO A 177 20.61 -21.70 -3.04
#